data_AF-A0AAP0QWH4-F1
#
_entry.id   AF-A0AAP0QWH4-F1
#
_cell.length_a   1.000
_cell.length_b   1.000
_cell.length_c   1.000
_cell.angle_alpha   90.00
_cell.angle_beta   90.00
_cell.angle_gamma   90.00
#
_symmetry.space_group_name_H-M   'P 1'
#
loop_
_entity.id
_entity.type
_entity.pdbx_description
1 polymer ?
#
loop_
_entity_poly.entity_id
_entity_poly.type
_entity_poly.pdbx_seq_one_letter_code
_entity_poly.pdbx_strand_id
1 'polypeptide(L)'
;MTIQTADLIETLTALGAEVRWCSCNIFSTQDHAAAAIARDSASIFAWKGETLQEYWWCKKKALDWGPGDGPDLIVDDDGDATLLIHEGVKAAVVYGYGDVGTGCAAALKQVGARVIVTEIDLY
;
A
#
# COMPACT_ATOMS: atom_id res chain seq x y z
N MET A 1 10.92 1.96 -11.24
CA MET A 1 12.12 1.21 -10.79
C MET A 1 13.18 1.20 -11.89
N THR A 2 14.13 2.15 -11.86
CA THR A 2 15.20 2.26 -12.86
C THR A 2 16.58 2.04 -12.24
N ILE A 3 17.65 2.07 -13.06
CA ILE A 3 19.05 2.11 -12.56
C ILE A 3 19.27 3.28 -11.58
N GLN A 4 18.72 4.46 -11.85
CA GLN A 4 18.88 5.62 -10.95
C GLN A 4 18.12 5.42 -9.64
N THR A 5 16.93 4.80 -9.70
CA THR A 5 16.20 4.42 -8.49
C THR A 5 16.97 3.37 -7.68
N ALA A 6 17.72 2.48 -8.35
CA ALA A 6 18.55 1.49 -7.68
C ALA A 6 19.64 2.16 -6.81
N ASP A 7 20.33 3.18 -7.33
CA ASP A 7 21.32 3.97 -6.58
C ASP A 7 20.70 4.69 -5.36
N LEU A 8 19.49 5.23 -5.51
CA LEU A 8 18.73 5.79 -4.39
C LEU A 8 18.43 4.72 -3.32
N ILE A 9 17.94 3.55 -3.72
CA ILE A 9 17.62 2.45 -2.79
C ILE A 9 18.88 1.98 -2.05
N GLU A 10 20.00 1.80 -2.74
CA GLU A 10 21.27 1.41 -2.12
C GLU A 10 21.78 2.49 -1.18
N THR A 11 21.62 3.77 -1.52
CA THR A 11 21.97 4.89 -0.63
C THR A 11 21.14 4.88 0.65
N LEU A 12 19.82 4.70 0.55
CA LEU A 12 18.93 4.61 1.72
C LEU A 12 19.31 3.41 2.59
N THR A 13 19.59 2.26 1.97
CA THR A 13 20.01 1.04 2.65
C THR A 13 21.36 1.22 3.35
N ALA A 14 22.33 1.86 2.69
CA ALA A 14 23.64 2.18 3.26
C ALA A 14 23.57 3.16 4.44
N LEU A 15 22.56 4.03 4.47
CA LEU A 15 22.25 4.90 5.60
C LEU A 15 21.48 4.20 6.73
N GLY A 16 21.16 2.91 6.57
CA GLY A 16 20.55 2.06 7.60
C GLY A 16 19.04 1.87 7.47
N ALA A 17 18.41 2.30 6.37
CA ALA A 17 17.00 2.04 6.13
C ALA A 17 16.76 0.59 5.70
N GLU A 18 15.69 -0.03 6.20
CA GLU A 18 15.12 -1.22 5.56
C GLU A 18 14.16 -0.75 4.46
N VAL A 19 14.35 -1.23 3.24
CA VAL A 19 13.63 -0.72 2.06
C VAL A 19 12.79 -1.82 1.41
N ARG A 20 11.54 -1.46 1.10
CA ARG A 20 10.65 -2.22 0.22
C ARG A 20 10.16 -1.29 -0.89
N TRP A 21 10.12 -1.76 -2.13
CA TRP A 21 9.86 -0.89 -3.28
C TRP A 21 8.94 -1.52 -4.32
N CYS A 22 8.08 -0.70 -4.93
CA CYS A 22 7.30 -1.01 -6.12
C CYS A 22 7.43 0.11 -7.16
N SER A 23 7.09 -0.15 -8.42
CA SER A 23 7.09 0.91 -9.44
C SER A 23 5.85 1.81 -9.32
N CYS A 24 5.98 3.08 -9.69
CA CYS A 24 4.87 4.03 -9.89
C CYS A 24 4.31 3.98 -11.33
N ASN A 25 4.86 3.14 -12.21
CA ASN A 25 4.39 3.02 -13.59
C ASN A 25 4.66 1.62 -14.17
N ILE A 26 3.64 1.04 -14.82
CA ILE A 26 3.67 -0.33 -15.38
C ILE A 26 4.66 -0.53 -16.53
N PHE A 27 5.17 0.54 -17.14
CA PHE A 27 6.09 0.48 -18.29
C PHE A 27 7.53 0.88 -17.95
N SER A 28 7.74 1.50 -16.77
CA SER A 28 9.00 2.19 -16.47
C SER A 28 10.07 1.30 -15.85
N THR A 29 9.70 0.12 -15.35
CA THR A 29 10.65 -0.79 -14.71
C THR A 29 11.74 -1.22 -15.69
N GLN A 30 12.98 -1.19 -15.22
CA GLN A 30 14.13 -1.77 -15.88
C GLN A 30 14.46 -3.07 -15.15
N ASP A 31 14.08 -4.21 -15.72
CA ASP A 31 14.09 -5.50 -15.00
C ASP A 31 15.48 -5.92 -14.51
N HIS A 32 16.54 -5.55 -15.22
CA HIS A 32 17.92 -5.82 -14.78
C HIS A 32 18.29 -5.01 -13.53
N ALA A 33 17.81 -3.78 -13.38
CA ALA A 33 18.00 -2.99 -12.17
C ALA A 33 17.15 -3.55 -11.02
N ALA A 34 15.89 -3.91 -11.29
CA ALA A 34 15.01 -4.54 -10.32
C ALA A 34 15.61 -5.86 -9.79
N ALA A 35 16.13 -6.71 -10.67
CA ALA A 35 16.76 -7.98 -10.32
C ALA A 35 18.04 -7.81 -9.49
N ALA A 36 18.87 -6.81 -9.79
CA ALA A 36 20.08 -6.52 -9.01
C ALA A 36 19.73 -6.14 -7.57
N ILE A 37 18.78 -5.21 -7.40
CA ILE A 37 18.36 -4.75 -6.07
C ILE A 37 17.63 -5.82 -5.29
N ALA A 38 16.79 -6.62 -5.94
CA ALA A 38 16.11 -7.75 -5.31
C ALA A 38 17.10 -8.82 -4.78
N ARG A 39 18.26 -8.97 -5.44
CA ARG A 39 19.28 -9.92 -5.02
C ARG A 39 20.06 -9.44 -3.81
N ASP A 40 20.41 -8.15 -3.78
CA ASP A 40 21.49 -7.66 -2.92
C ASP A 40 21.05 -6.64 -1.86
N SER A 41 19.99 -5.86 -2.10
CA SER A 41 19.80 -4.58 -1.40
C SER A 41 18.42 -4.39 -0.75
N ALA A 42 17.32 -4.79 -1.39
CA ALA A 42 15.97 -4.49 -0.88
C ALA A 42 14.91 -5.48 -1.38
N SER A 43 13.73 -5.47 -0.74
CA SER A 43 12.57 -6.23 -1.25
C SER A 43 11.91 -5.49 -2.41
N ILE A 44 11.95 -6.05 -3.62
CA ILE A 44 11.42 -5.43 -4.83
C ILE A 44 10.18 -6.17 -5.34
N PHE A 45 9.13 -5.40 -5.60
CA PHE A 45 7.88 -5.83 -6.22
C PHE A 45 7.63 -4.98 -7.46
N ALA A 46 8.39 -5.24 -8.53
CA ALA A 46 8.24 -4.51 -9.78
C ALA A 46 8.80 -5.31 -10.97
N TRP A 47 8.12 -5.26 -12.11
CA TRP A 47 8.65 -5.70 -13.41
C TRP A 47 8.07 -4.85 -14.54
N LYS A 48 8.68 -4.94 -15.72
CA LYS A 48 8.21 -4.21 -16.90
C LYS A 48 6.98 -4.91 -17.48
N GLY A 49 5.95 -4.14 -17.78
CA GLY A 49 4.73 -4.64 -18.42
C GLY A 49 3.75 -5.29 -17.44
N GLU A 50 3.76 -4.87 -16.18
CA GLU A 50 2.70 -5.21 -15.22
C GLU A 50 1.31 -4.93 -15.81
N THR A 51 0.36 -5.82 -15.53
CA THR A 51 -1.06 -5.49 -15.60
C THR A 51 -1.43 -4.53 -14.47
N LEU A 52 -2.56 -3.82 -14.60
CA LEU A 52 -3.04 -2.96 -13.51
C LEU A 52 -3.33 -3.74 -12.21
N GLN A 53 -3.69 -5.02 -12.30
CA GLN A 53 -3.89 -5.85 -11.11
C GLN A 53 -2.57 -6.14 -10.40
N GLU A 54 -1.53 -6.48 -11.16
CA GLU A 54 -0.19 -6.69 -10.63
C GLU A 54 0.40 -5.40 -10.05
N TYR A 55 0.19 -4.27 -10.71
CA TYR A 55 0.59 -2.95 -10.24
C TYR A 55 0.08 -2.62 -8.83
N TRP A 56 -1.22 -2.82 -8.57
CA TRP A 56 -1.81 -2.62 -7.25
C TRP A 56 -1.41 -3.70 -6.24
N TRP A 57 -1.20 -4.94 -6.71
CA TRP A 57 -0.66 -6.01 -5.87
C TRP A 57 0.75 -5.69 -5.39
N CYS A 58 1.61 -5.20 -6.28
CA CYS A 58 2.98 -4.78 -5.97
C CYS A 58 3.03 -3.68 -4.92
N LYS A 59 2.19 -2.65 -5.04
CA LYS A 59 2.07 -1.60 -4.00
C LYS A 59 1.61 -2.15 -2.66
N LYS A 60 0.58 -3.00 -2.67
CA LYS A 60 0.11 -3.64 -1.43
C LYS A 60 1.24 -4.44 -0.79
N LYS A 61 2.06 -5.14 -1.58
CA LYS A 61 3.22 -5.90 -1.08
C LYS A 61 4.37 -5.04 -0.57
N ALA A 62 4.65 -3.92 -1.22
CA ALA A 62 5.64 -2.97 -0.72
C ALA A 62 5.23 -2.34 0.62
N LEU A 63 3.92 -2.17 0.85
CA LEU A 63 3.36 -1.61 2.08
C LEU A 63 3.01 -2.65 3.15
N ASP A 64 3.04 -3.94 2.84
CA ASP A 64 2.68 -5.04 3.75
C ASP A 64 3.92 -5.49 4.53
N TRP A 65 4.12 -4.92 5.72
CA TRP A 65 5.21 -5.25 6.64
C TRP A 65 4.89 -6.41 7.60
N GLY A 66 3.68 -6.97 7.48
CA GLY A 66 3.17 -8.00 8.39
C GLY A 66 2.11 -7.45 9.37
N PRO A 67 1.55 -8.32 10.23
CA PRO A 67 0.44 -7.94 11.09
C PRO A 67 0.78 -6.84 12.09
N GLY A 68 0.02 -5.75 12.07
CA GLY A 68 0.14 -4.64 13.02
C GLY A 68 1.31 -3.69 12.75
N ASP A 69 2.00 -3.85 11.61
CA ASP A 69 3.17 -3.07 11.24
C ASP A 69 2.98 -2.38 9.89
N GLY A 70 3.80 -1.38 9.61
CA GLY A 70 3.77 -0.58 8.39
C GLY A 70 5.03 0.27 8.24
N PRO A 71 5.22 0.93 7.09
CA PRO A 71 6.40 1.76 6.90
C PRO A 71 6.33 3.03 7.78
N ASP A 72 7.45 3.39 8.41
CA ASP A 72 7.59 4.68 9.11
C ASP A 72 7.63 5.88 8.15
N LEU A 73 8.13 5.66 6.93
CA LEU A 73 8.32 6.67 5.89
C LEU A 73 7.85 6.17 4.53
N ILE A 74 7.32 7.08 3.72
CA ILE A 74 6.95 6.82 2.33
C ILE A 74 7.74 7.78 1.46
N VAL A 75 8.43 7.23 0.47
CA VAL A 75 8.98 7.98 -0.66
C VAL A 75 8.08 7.68 -1.85
N ASP A 76 7.28 8.66 -2.25
CA ASP A 76 6.23 8.48 -3.26
C ASP A 76 6.45 9.40 -4.44
N ASP A 77 6.14 8.89 -5.63
CA ASP A 77 6.16 9.61 -6.89
C ASP A 77 4.78 9.43 -7.53
N ASP A 78 4.06 10.53 -7.74
CA ASP A 78 2.64 10.64 -8.12
C ASP A 78 1.57 10.26 -7.06
N GLY A 79 1.93 9.70 -5.90
CA GLY A 79 1.05 9.65 -4.72
C GLY A 79 0.16 8.41 -4.57
N ASP A 80 0.30 7.41 -5.44
CA ASP A 80 -0.54 6.21 -5.42
C ASP A 80 -0.35 5.34 -4.15
N ALA A 81 0.88 5.26 -3.61
CA ALA A 81 1.13 4.49 -2.38
C ALA A 81 0.52 5.20 -1.17
N THR A 82 0.67 6.52 -1.11
CA THR A 82 0.04 7.42 -0.14
C THR A 82 -1.48 7.28 -0.18
N LEU A 83 -2.07 7.29 -1.39
CA LEU A 83 -3.50 7.10 -1.58
C LEU A 83 -3.97 5.74 -1.07
N LEU A 84 -3.23 4.67 -1.36
CA LEU A 84 -3.60 3.31 -0.95
C LEU A 84 -3.66 3.18 0.59
N ILE A 85 -2.75 3.83 1.32
CA ILE A 85 -2.78 3.85 2.79
C ILE A 85 -4.00 4.63 3.29
N HIS A 86 -4.23 5.84 2.79
CA HIS A 86 -5.34 6.67 3.25
C HIS A 86 -6.72 6.11 2.88
N GLU A 87 -6.86 5.47 1.72
CA GLU A 87 -8.11 4.82 1.30
C GLU A 87 -8.28 3.42 1.92
N GLY A 88 -7.19 2.73 2.24
CA GLY A 88 -7.21 1.46 2.96
C GLY A 88 -7.66 1.61 4.41
N VAL A 89 -7.21 2.66 5.11
CA VAL A 89 -7.67 3.03 6.47
C VAL A 89 -9.16 3.38 6.49
N LYS A 90 -9.71 3.70 5.33
CA LYS A 90 -11.08 4.09 5.20
C LYS A 90 -12.03 2.85 5.36
N ALA A 91 -12.17 1.81 4.54
CA ALA A 91 -13.47 1.06 4.52
C ALA A 91 -13.84 0.10 5.70
N ALA A 92 -15.03 0.24 6.33
CA ALA A 92 -15.66 -0.70 7.27
C ALA A 92 -17.15 -0.88 6.98
N VAL A 93 -17.69 -2.08 6.69
CA VAL A 93 -19.12 -2.24 6.37
C VAL A 93 -19.93 -2.68 7.60
N VAL A 94 -20.97 -1.93 7.99
CA VAL A 94 -21.89 -2.25 9.10
C VAL A 94 -23.19 -2.81 8.52
N TYR A 95 -23.48 -4.06 8.82
CA TYR A 95 -24.70 -4.72 8.38
C TYR A 95 -25.75 -4.62 9.49
N GLY A 96 -26.70 -3.70 9.35
CA GLY A 96 -27.70 -3.39 10.36
C GLY A 96 -27.55 -1.97 10.94
N TYR A 97 -28.61 -1.17 11.03
CA TYR A 97 -28.56 0.23 11.50
C TYR A 97 -29.61 0.58 12.56
N GLY A 98 -30.00 -0.41 13.37
CA GLY A 98 -30.65 -0.17 14.67
C GLY A 98 -29.68 0.43 15.70
N ASP A 99 -30.07 0.46 16.98
CA ASP A 99 -29.30 1.10 18.06
C ASP A 99 -27.84 0.63 18.14
N VAL A 100 -27.62 -0.68 17.94
CA VAL A 100 -26.28 -1.28 17.97
C VAL A 100 -25.47 -0.88 16.74
N GLY A 101 -26.05 -0.97 15.54
CA GLY A 101 -25.38 -0.59 14.29
C GLY A 101 -25.00 0.89 14.26
N THR A 102 -25.86 1.73 14.82
CA THR A 102 -25.63 3.17 14.98
C THR A 102 -24.43 3.44 15.89
N GLY A 103 -24.32 2.76 17.04
CA GLY A 103 -23.16 2.88 17.93
C GLY A 103 -21.85 2.36 17.32
N CYS A 104 -21.92 1.22 16.64
CA CYS A 104 -20.77 0.63 15.95
C CYS A 104 -20.25 1.54 14.83
N ALA A 105 -21.12 2.11 14.01
CA ALA A 105 -20.71 3.02 12.94
C ALA A 105 -20.09 4.33 13.47
N ALA A 106 -20.59 4.84 14.60
CA ALA A 106 -20.06 6.04 15.24
C ALA A 106 -18.64 5.83 15.80
N ALA A 107 -18.41 4.69 16.48
CA ALA A 107 -17.08 4.35 17.02
C ALA A 107 -16.05 4.10 15.90
N LEU A 108 -16.46 3.41 14.83
CA LEU A 108 -15.59 3.13 13.68
C LEU A 108 -15.20 4.42 12.94
N LYS A 109 -16.09 5.41 12.86
CA LYS A 109 -15.75 6.75 12.35
C LYS A 109 -14.73 7.50 13.21
N GLN A 110 -14.75 7.34 14.54
CA GLN A 110 -13.82 8.05 15.44
C GLN A 110 -12.38 7.58 15.31
N VAL A 111 -12.16 6.35 14.85
CA VAL A 111 -10.81 5.76 14.69
C VAL A 111 -10.27 5.86 13.26
N GLY A 112 -10.90 6.67 12.39
CA GLY A 112 -10.39 6.98 11.05
C GLY A 112 -10.98 6.16 9.90
N ALA A 113 -11.96 5.30 10.15
CA ALA A 113 -12.59 4.48 9.11
C ALA A 113 -13.72 5.21 8.34
N ARG A 114 -13.72 5.12 7.00
CA ARG A 114 -14.89 5.10 6.09
C ARG A 114 -15.78 3.91 6.42
N VAL A 115 -16.79 4.15 7.22
CA VAL A 115 -17.81 3.16 7.49
C VAL A 115 -18.87 3.14 6.36
N ILE A 116 -18.99 2.03 5.64
CA ILE A 116 -20.08 1.64 4.75
C ILE A 116 -21.16 0.98 5.62
N VAL A 117 -22.46 1.10 5.32
CA VAL A 117 -23.53 0.42 6.09
C VAL A 117 -24.51 -0.22 5.11
N THR A 118 -25.08 -1.38 5.44
CA THR A 118 -26.14 -2.03 4.66
C THR A 118 -27.24 -2.52 5.59
N GLU A 119 -28.51 -2.44 5.19
CA GLU A 119 -29.65 -2.89 6.00
C GLU A 119 -30.67 -3.65 5.15
N ILE A 120 -31.39 -4.58 5.79
CA ILE A 120 -32.62 -5.19 5.32
C ILE A 120 -33.72 -4.89 6.34
N ASP A 121 -34.37 -3.74 6.19
CA ASP A 121 -35.42 -3.35 7.13
C ASP A 121 -36.62 -4.31 6.98
N LEU A 122 -36.92 -5.04 8.06
CA LEU A 122 -38.07 -5.94 8.14
C LEU A 122 -39.01 -5.32 9.19
N TYR A 123 -40.19 -4.87 8.73
CA TYR A 123 -41.25 -4.21 9.53
C TYR A 123 -41.43 -4.77 10.95
#